data_AF-A0A8T5LKX2-F1
#
_entry.id   AF-A0A8T5LKX2-F1
#
_cell.length_a   1.000
_cell.length_b   1.000
_cell.length_c   1.000
_cell.angle_alpha   90.00
_cell.angle_beta   90.00
_cell.angle_gamma   90.00
#
_symmetry.space_group_name_H-M   'P 1'
#
loop_
_entity.id
_entity.type
_entity.pdbx_description
1 polymer ?
#
loop_
_entity_poly.entity_id
_entity_poly.type
_entity_poly.pdbx_seq_one_letter_code
_entity_poly.pdbx_strand_id
1 'polypeptide(L)' 'MRLVRGLTGLTLTIFASFILILLGIVYFMATIWMIKIGARWAGFPDVEGSTVVMTAGIVSAAAMIGSSLQK' A
#
# COMPACT_ATOMS: atom_id res chain seq x y z
N MET A 1 -33.09 -19.12 2.69
CA MET A 1 -32.70 -17.69 2.85
C MET A 1 -31.36 -17.47 3.58
N ARG A 2 -30.96 -18.28 4.57
CA ARG A 2 -29.63 -18.16 5.23
C ARG A 2 -28.43 -18.43 4.30
N LEU A 3 -28.50 -19.47 3.47
CA LEU A 3 -27.45 -19.83 2.49
C LEU A 3 -27.21 -18.72 1.44
N VAL A 4 -28.28 -18.10 0.93
CA VAL A 4 -28.20 -17.01 -0.04
C VAL A 4 -27.51 -15.78 0.58
N ARG A 5 -27.82 -15.43 1.84
CA ARG A 5 -27.11 -14.35 2.57
C ARG A 5 -25.62 -14.66 2.78
N GLY A 6 -25.27 -15.92 3.04
CA GLY A 6 -23.87 -16.34 3.18
C GLY A 6 -23.07 -16.22 1.88
N LEU A 7 -23.66 -16.62 0.75
CA LEU A 7 -23.05 -16.49 -0.57
C LEU A 7 -22.87 -15.02 -1.00
N THR A 8 -23.87 -14.17 -0.73
CA THR A 8 -23.75 -12.72 -0.98
C THR A 8 -22.67 -12.09 -0.12
N GLY A 9 -22.59 -12.45 1.17
CA GLY A 9 -21.54 -11.96 2.08
C GLY A 9 -20.14 -12.35 1.63
N LEU A 10 -19.94 -13.61 1.23
CA LEU A 10 -18.65 -14.10 0.73
C LEU A 10 -18.21 -13.34 -0.52
N THR A 11 -19.13 -13.15 -1.46
CA THR A 11 -18.86 -12.42 -2.71
C THR A 11 -18.45 -10.97 -2.40
N LEU A 12 -19.15 -10.32 -1.47
CA LEU A 12 -18.85 -8.94 -1.08
C LEU A 12 -17.50 -8.82 -0.38
N THR A 13 -17.13 -9.77 0.47
CA THR A 13 -15.79 -9.83 1.09
C THR A 13 -14.70 -10.00 0.05
N ILE A 14 -14.89 -10.86 -0.96
CA ILE A 14 -13.92 -11.04 -2.05
C ILE A 14 -13.70 -9.72 -2.80
N PHE A 15 -14.77 -9.02 -3.17
CA PHE A 15 -14.66 -7.71 -3.83
C PHE A 15 -13.98 -6.66 -2.94
N ALA A 16 -14.33 -6.60 -1.66
CA ALA A 16 -13.71 -5.68 -0.72
C ALA A 16 -12.21 -5.94 -0.56
N SER A 17 -11.80 -7.21 -0.42
CA SER A 17 -10.38 -7.60 -0.35
C SER A 17 -9.65 -7.26 -1.65
N PHE A 18 -10.28 -7.47 -2.81
CA PHE A 18 -9.69 -7.12 -4.10
C PHE A 18 -9.43 -5.61 -4.23
N ILE A 19 -10.40 -4.79 -3.83
CA ILE A 19 -10.26 -3.33 -3.81
C ILE A 19 -9.16 -2.90 -2.84
N LEU A 20 -9.10 -3.49 -1.64
CA LEU A 20 -8.06 -3.21 -0.65
C LEU A 20 -6.66 -3.55 -1.17
N ILE A 21 -6.50 -4.68 -1.86
CA ILE A 21 -5.23 -5.09 -2.48
C ILE A 21 -4.82 -4.06 -3.55
N LEU A 22 -5.75 -3.68 -4.44
CA LEU A 22 -5.48 -2.68 -5.47
C LEU A 22 -5.07 -1.34 -4.86
N LEU A 23 -5.77 -0.89 -3.81
CA LEU A 23 -5.45 0.34 -3.11
C LEU A 23 -4.05 0.28 -2.49
N GLY A 24 -3.68 -0.85 -1.89
CA GLY A 24 -2.34 -1.08 -1.34
C GLY A 24 -1.24 -1.00 -2.40
N ILE A 25 -1.47 -1.56 -3.59
CA ILE A 25 -0.52 -1.48 -4.71
C ILE A 25 -0.34 -0.03 -5.18
N VAL A 26 -1.44 0.70 -5.36
CA VAL A 26 -1.40 2.11 -5.78
C VAL A 26 -0.65 2.96 -4.75
N TYR A 27 -0.94 2.76 -3.47
CA TYR A 27 -0.26 3.46 -2.37
C TYR A 27 1.25 3.17 -2.32
N PHE A 28 1.63 1.91 -2.49
CA PHE A 28 3.04 1.50 -2.52
C PHE A 28 3.78 2.11 -3.72
N MET A 29 3.16 2.12 -4.90
CA MET A 29 3.71 2.77 -6.10
C MET A 29 3.89 4.29 -5.90
N ALA A 30 2.91 4.96 -5.29
CA ALA A 30 3.03 6.39 -4.97
C ALA A 30 4.18 6.66 -4.00
N THR A 31 4.40 5.77 -3.02
CA THR A 31 5.49 5.88 -2.05
C THR A 31 6.87 5.70 -2.71
N ILE A 32 7.02 4.73 -3.63
CA ILE A 32 8.23 4.58 -4.45
C ILE A 32 8.51 5.86 -5.24
N TRP A 33 7.48 6.45 -5.83
CA TRP A 33 7.63 7.67 -6.62
C TRP A 33 8.06 8.86 -5.77
N MET A 34 7.45 9.03 -4.58
CA MET A 34 7.86 10.03 -3.59
C MET A 34 9.33 9.87 -3.18
N ILE A 35 9.78 8.64 -2.93
CA ILE A 35 11.16 8.37 -2.53
C ILE A 35 12.14 8.66 -3.68
N LYS A 36 11.80 8.29 -4.92
CA LYS A 36 12.65 8.61 -6.08
C LYS A 36 12.80 10.11 -6.30
N ILE A 37 11.71 10.88 -6.14
CA ILE A 37 11.76 12.34 -6.25
C ILE A 37 12.57 12.93 -5.11
N GLY A 38 12.31 12.50 -3.87
CA GLY A 38 13.04 12.94 -2.68
C GLY A 38 14.53 12.66 -2.76
N ALA A 39 14.93 11.47 -3.23
CA ALA A 39 16.32 11.10 -3.42
C ALA A 39 17.03 11.99 -4.46
N ARG A 40 16.37 12.25 -5.59
CA ARG A 40 16.88 13.18 -6.61
C ARG A 40 17.05 14.59 -6.06
N TRP A 41 16.10 15.06 -5.26
CA TRP A 41 16.16 16.38 -4.62
C TRP A 41 17.28 16.46 -3.57
N ALA A 42 17.58 15.36 -2.89
CA ALA A 42 18.68 15.25 -1.93
C ALA A 42 20.06 15.13 -2.59
N GLY A 43 20.15 15.19 -3.93
CA GLY A 43 21.43 15.09 -4.65
C GLY A 43 21.93 13.66 -4.85
N PHE A 44 21.07 12.65 -4.66
CA PHE A 44 21.37 11.24 -4.96
C PHE A 44 20.64 10.81 -6.24
N PRO A 45 21.24 11.00 -7.43
CA PRO A 45 20.58 10.70 -8.71
C PRO A 45 20.47 9.19 -8.98
N ASP A 46 21.44 8.40 -8.53
CA ASP A 46 21.57 6.97 -8.81
C ASP A 46 21.29 6.12 -7.57
N VAL A 47 20.07 6.21 -7.05
CA VAL A 47 19.63 5.29 -5.98
C VAL A 47 19.24 3.95 -6.59
N GLU A 48 19.87 2.90 -6.10
CA GLU A 48 19.58 1.53 -6.51
C GLU A 48 18.10 1.20 -6.27
N GLY A 49 17.46 0.54 -7.24
CA GLY A 49 16.04 0.20 -7.17
C GLY A 49 15.68 -0.65 -5.95
N SER A 50 16.59 -1.51 -5.51
CA SER A 50 16.47 -2.33 -4.30
C SER A 50 16.30 -1.46 -3.04
N THR A 51 17.11 -0.40 -2.90
CA THR A 51 17.05 0.54 -1.78
C THR A 51 15.75 1.34 -1.79
N VAL A 52 15.30 1.79 -2.97
CA VAL A 52 14.02 2.51 -3.11
C VAL A 52 12.84 1.63 -2.70
N VAL A 53 12.82 0.37 -3.13
CA VAL A 53 11.75 -0.57 -2.79
C VAL A 53 11.76 -0.90 -1.30
N MET A 54 12.95 -1.11 -0.72
CA MET A 54 13.09 -1.38 0.73
C MET A 54 12.58 -0.20 1.56
N THR A 55 13.01 1.02 1.24
CA THR A 55 12.56 2.23 1.94
C THR A 55 11.08 2.49 1.74
N ALA A 56 10.52 2.25 0.55
CA ALA A 56 9.08 2.32 0.31
C ALA A 56 8.31 1.32 1.17
N GLY A 57 8.85 0.12 1.37
CA GLY A 57 8.27 -0.90 2.25
C GLY A 57 8.22 -0.44 3.70
N ILE A 58 9.33 0.10 4.21
CA ILE A 58 9.42 0.61 5.59
C ILE A 58 8.43 1.78 5.80
N VAL A 59 8.42 2.76 4.89
CA VAL A 59 7.54 3.92 4.98
C VAL A 59 6.07 3.52 4.90
N SER A 60 5.73 2.58 4.01
CA SER A 60 4.35 2.08 3.87
C SER A 60 3.90 1.34 5.13
N ALA A 61 4.74 0.49 5.71
CA ALA A 61 4.45 -0.20 6.96
C ALA A 61 4.30 0.77 8.14
N ALA A 62 5.20 1.76 8.24
CA ALA A 62 5.14 2.80 9.26
C ALA A 62 3.87 3.65 9.14
N ALA A 63 3.45 3.99 7.91
CA ALA A 63 2.22 4.73 7.66
C ALA A 63 0.97 3.92 8.08
N MET A 64 0.93 2.62 7.78
CA MET A 64 -0.18 1.76 8.23
C MET A 64 -0.25 1.67 9.75
N ILE A 65 0.88 1.41 10.42
CA ILE A 65 0.94 1.36 11.88
C ILE A 65 0.53 2.72 12.47
N GLY A 66 1.08 3.82 11.95
CA GLY A 66 0.72 5.18 12.38
C GLY A 66 -0.76 5.49 12.19
N SER A 67 -1.35 5.12 11.05
CA SER A 67 -2.79 5.31 10.79
C SER A 67 -3.67 4.50 11.74
N SER A 68 -3.22 3.32 12.18
CA SER A 68 -3.96 2.48 13.14
C SER A 68 -3.90 3.00 14.58
N LEU A 69 -2.91 3.85 14.88
CA LEU A 69 -2.72 4.46 16.20
C LEU A 69 -3.43 5.81 16.33
N GLN A 70 -3.85 6.44 15.22
CA GLN A 70 -4.73 7.60 15.25
C GLN A 70 -6.10 7.16 15.78
N LYS A 71 -6.37 7.50 17.04
CA LYS A 71 -7.69 7.41 17.69
C LYS A 71 -8.51 8.65 17.42
#